data_AF-A0A3N5WEN2-F1
#
_entry.id   AF-A0A3N5WEN2-F1
#
_cell.length_a   1.000
_cell.length_b   1.000
_cell.length_c   1.000
_cell.angle_alpha   90.00
_cell.angle_beta   90.00
_cell.angle_gamma   90.00
#
_symmetry.space_group_name_H-M   'P 1'
#
loop_
_entity.id
_entity.type
_entity.pdbx_description
1 polymer ?
#
loop_
_entity_poly.entity_id
_entity_poly.type
_entity_poly.pdbx_seq_one_letter_code
_entity_poly.pdbx_strand_id
1 'polypeptide(L)'
;MAKAKTILTVWEIRTNDVWGNPRDGWEVNDSYVADRAYELAIPVTAYNQGTPQEFEAASPTTAQIHSLWGRTASIDNGCSDDLHLYIVSGASEKPVGDMFCVSHESLSPIREIPRPAEAAETQP
;
A
#
# COMPACT_ATOMS: atom_id res chain seq x y z
N MET A 1 -20.76 -15.27 -12.11
CA MET A 1 -19.79 -14.93 -11.06
C MET A 1 -20.04 -13.48 -10.65
N ALA A 2 -20.22 -13.19 -9.37
CA ALA A 2 -20.34 -11.80 -8.91
C ALA A 2 -19.01 -11.07 -9.19
N LYS A 3 -19.08 -9.83 -9.68
CA LYS A 3 -17.90 -9.00 -9.91
C LYS A 3 -17.22 -8.74 -8.56
N ALA A 4 -15.91 -8.97 -8.47
CA ALA A 4 -15.16 -8.64 -7.26
C ALA A 4 -15.30 -7.14 -6.95
N LYS A 5 -15.65 -6.80 -5.71
CA LYS A 5 -15.70 -5.41 -5.24
C LYS A 5 -14.26 -4.86 -5.23
N THR A 6 -14.07 -3.63 -5.69
CA THR A 6 -12.79 -2.94 -5.68
C THR A 6 -12.96 -1.54 -5.10
N ILE A 7 -11.94 -1.03 -4.41
CA ILE A 7 -11.85 0.37 -3.99
C ILE A 7 -10.71 1.06 -4.75
N LEU A 8 -10.80 2.37 -4.94
CA LEU A 8 -9.71 3.17 -5.48
C LEU A 8 -8.89 3.73 -4.32
N THR A 9 -7.59 3.50 -4.35
CA THR A 9 -6.63 4.01 -3.37
C THR A 9 -5.58 4.87 -4.07
N VAL A 10 -5.03 5.84 -3.35
CA VAL A 10 -3.94 6.71 -3.79
C VAL A 10 -2.74 6.46 -2.89
N TRP A 11 -1.57 6.28 -3.50
CA TRP A 11 -0.34 5.95 -2.82
C TRP A 11 0.78 6.94 -3.15
N GLU A 12 1.55 7.33 -2.14
CA GLU A 12 2.88 7.91 -2.34
C GLU A 12 3.91 6.78 -2.46
N ILE A 13 4.66 6.78 -3.55
CA ILE A 13 5.66 5.79 -3.92
C ILE A 13 7.04 6.39 -3.69
N ARG A 14 7.85 5.76 -2.85
CA ARG A 14 9.22 6.19 -2.56
C ARG A 14 10.22 5.12 -2.91
N THR A 15 11.28 5.49 -3.58
CA THR A 15 12.40 4.60 -3.94
C THR A 15 13.56 4.82 -2.98
N ASN A 16 14.23 3.74 -2.59
CA ASN A 16 15.31 3.77 -1.62
C ASN A 16 16.69 3.76 -2.30
N ASP A 17 17.58 4.64 -1.84
CA ASP A 17 19.02 4.52 -2.09
C ASP A 17 19.61 3.58 -1.04
N VAL A 18 20.17 2.47 -1.52
CA VAL A 18 20.53 1.33 -0.67
C VAL A 18 21.95 0.89 -0.92
N TRP A 19 22.71 0.81 0.16
CA TRP A 19 24.09 0.33 0.20
C TRP A 19 24.14 -1.05 0.87
N GLY A 20 25.28 -1.73 0.75
CA GLY A 20 25.47 -3.07 1.29
C GLY A 20 25.28 -4.17 0.26
N ASN A 21 25.05 -5.40 0.74
CA ASN A 21 24.96 -6.60 -0.10
C ASN A 21 24.25 -7.74 0.65
N PRO A 22 23.86 -8.85 -0.02
CA PRO A 22 23.13 -9.95 0.63
C PRO A 22 23.87 -10.66 1.77
N ARG A 23 25.20 -10.55 1.83
CA ARG A 23 26.02 -11.21 2.86
C ARG A 23 26.11 -10.39 4.14
N ASP A 24 26.30 -9.08 4.00
CA ASP A 24 26.55 -8.18 5.13
C ASP A 24 25.29 -7.41 5.57
N GLY A 25 24.22 -7.51 4.77
CA GLY A 25 22.98 -6.78 4.97
C GLY A 25 22.89 -5.54 4.08
N TRP A 26 21.70 -4.98 4.05
CA TRP A 26 21.38 -3.77 3.29
C TRP A 26 21.12 -2.61 4.25
N GLU A 27 21.60 -1.43 3.88
CA GLU A 27 21.37 -0.20 4.62
C GLU A 27 20.69 0.82 3.69
N VAL A 28 19.58 1.40 4.15
CA VAL A 28 18.88 2.47 3.42
C VAL A 28 19.49 3.80 3.86
N ASN A 29 20.16 4.47 2.92
CA ASN A 29 20.81 5.75 3.17
C ASN A 29 19.83 6.92 3.04
N ASP A 30 19.02 6.91 1.97
CA ASP A 30 18.00 7.94 1.72
C ASP A 30 16.79 7.36 0.97
N SER A 31 15.68 8.07 0.98
CA SER A 31 14.48 7.76 0.21
C SER A 31 14.02 9.00 -0.56
N TYR A 32 13.60 8.82 -1.81
CA TYR A 32 13.05 9.91 -2.62
C TYR A 32 11.70 9.54 -3.19
N VAL A 33 10.83 10.54 -3.31
CA VAL A 33 9.47 10.35 -3.81
C VAL A 33 9.50 10.20 -5.33
N ALA A 34 9.07 9.04 -5.81
CA ALA A 34 8.92 8.73 -7.22
C ALA A 34 7.54 9.16 -7.77
N ASP A 35 6.50 9.00 -6.97
CA ASP A 35 5.13 9.45 -7.28
C ASP A 35 4.41 9.82 -5.97
N ARG A 36 3.63 10.90 -5.97
CA ARG A 36 2.85 11.34 -4.79
C ARG A 36 1.41 10.87 -4.80
N ALA A 37 0.90 10.44 -5.95
CA ALA A 37 -0.51 10.20 -6.16
C ALA A 37 -0.77 9.03 -7.10
N TYR A 38 -0.08 7.90 -6.89
CA TYR A 38 -0.27 6.71 -7.69
C TYR A 38 -1.60 6.02 -7.36
N GLU A 39 -2.50 5.98 -8.33
CA GLU A 39 -3.82 5.38 -8.16
C GLU A 39 -3.81 3.85 -8.36
N LEU A 40 -4.40 3.12 -7.41
CA LEU A 40 -4.54 1.67 -7.44
C LEU A 40 -5.97 1.26 -7.13
N ALA A 41 -6.59 0.52 -8.06
CA ALA A 41 -7.85 -0.16 -7.83
C ALA A 41 -7.60 -1.51 -7.11
N ILE A 42 -7.85 -1.59 -5.82
CA ILE A 42 -7.52 -2.76 -4.99
C ILE A 42 -8.78 -3.62 -4.75
N PRO A 43 -8.70 -4.95 -4.91
CA PRO A 43 -9.81 -5.84 -4.58
C PRO A 43 -10.13 -5.82 -3.08
N VAL A 44 -11.42 -5.79 -2.76
CA VAL A 44 -11.92 -5.87 -1.39
C VAL A 44 -12.20 -7.32 -1.03
N THR A 45 -11.74 -7.71 0.14
CA THR A 45 -12.01 -9.01 0.77
C THR A 45 -12.81 -8.78 2.04
N ALA A 46 -13.94 -9.50 2.17
CA ALA A 46 -14.74 -9.49 3.39
C ALA A 46 -14.26 -10.60 4.33
N TYR A 47 -14.03 -10.24 5.58
CA TYR A 47 -13.58 -11.11 6.65
C TYR A 47 -14.70 -11.32 7.67
N ASN A 48 -14.69 -12.48 8.34
CA ASN A 48 -15.66 -12.86 9.37
C ASN A 48 -17.13 -12.76 8.94
N GLN A 49 -17.43 -13.14 7.68
CA GLN A 49 -18.78 -13.06 7.13
C GLN A 49 -19.80 -13.79 8.01
N GLY A 50 -20.89 -13.11 8.34
CA GLY A 50 -21.98 -13.65 9.16
C GLY A 50 -21.73 -13.58 10.67
N THR A 51 -20.69 -12.89 11.14
CA THR A 51 -20.45 -12.64 12.57
C THR A 51 -20.60 -11.14 12.91
N PRO A 52 -20.77 -10.77 14.19
CA PRO A 52 -20.76 -9.38 14.63
C PRO A 52 -19.44 -8.64 14.38
N GLN A 53 -18.38 -9.36 14.02
CA GLN A 53 -17.05 -8.83 13.71
C GLN A 53 -16.75 -8.85 12.20
N GLU A 54 -17.78 -8.89 11.36
CA GLU A 54 -17.64 -8.79 9.91
C GLU A 54 -17.04 -7.43 9.51
N PHE A 55 -16.02 -7.45 8.66
CA PHE A 55 -15.42 -6.22 8.12
C PHE A 55 -14.84 -6.44 6.73
N GLU A 56 -14.68 -5.35 6.00
CA GLU A 56 -14.02 -5.34 4.70
C GLU A 56 -12.59 -4.85 4.81
N ALA A 57 -11.70 -5.48 4.05
CA ALA A 57 -10.29 -5.14 3.97
C ALA A 57 -9.80 -5.14 2.52
N ALA A 58 -8.75 -4.38 2.25
CA ALA A 58 -8.13 -4.26 0.94
C ALA A 58 -6.60 -4.27 1.08
N SER A 59 -5.92 -4.97 0.17
CA SER A 59 -4.45 -4.95 0.11
C SER A 59 -4.01 -5.13 -1.35
N PRO A 60 -2.97 -4.40 -1.82
CA PRO A 60 -2.47 -4.57 -3.18
C PRO A 60 -2.11 -6.01 -3.48
N THR A 61 -2.49 -6.48 -4.67
CA THR A 61 -2.12 -7.83 -5.12
C THR A 61 -0.65 -7.88 -5.54
N THR A 62 -0.04 -9.05 -5.47
CA THR A 62 1.31 -9.29 -6.00
C THR A 62 1.47 -8.83 -7.45
N ALA A 63 0.45 -9.01 -8.29
CA ALA A 63 0.47 -8.55 -9.67
C ALA A 63 0.56 -7.02 -9.78
N GLN A 64 -0.13 -6.29 -8.91
CA GLN A 64 -0.05 -4.83 -8.85
C GLN A 64 1.33 -4.37 -8.38
N ILE A 65 1.87 -5.00 -7.33
CA ILE A 65 3.23 -4.75 -6.86
C ILE A 65 4.25 -4.99 -7.98
N HIS A 66 4.14 -6.10 -8.72
CA HIS A 66 5.02 -6.42 -9.83
C HIS A 66 4.92 -5.43 -10.99
N SER A 67 3.73 -4.88 -11.26
CA SER A 67 3.56 -3.87 -12.31
C SER A 67 4.25 -2.55 -11.97
N LEU A 68 4.29 -2.20 -10.69
CA LEU A 68 4.86 -0.95 -10.21
C LEU A 68 6.38 -1.04 -10.00
N TRP A 69 6.85 -2.14 -9.40
CA TRP A 69 8.22 -2.30 -8.92
C TRP A 69 9.06 -3.33 -9.69
N GLY A 70 8.43 -4.05 -10.63
CA GLY A 70 9.06 -5.12 -11.39
C GLY A 70 8.78 -6.52 -10.82
N ARG A 71 8.97 -7.55 -11.63
CA ARG A 71 8.54 -8.93 -11.35
C ARG A 71 9.22 -9.62 -10.16
N THR A 72 10.34 -9.07 -9.69
CA THR A 72 11.04 -9.61 -8.53
C THR A 72 10.66 -8.89 -7.26
N ALA A 73 9.82 -7.85 -7.30
CA ALA A 73 9.46 -7.09 -6.12
C ALA A 73 8.40 -7.81 -5.27
N SER A 74 8.53 -7.74 -3.95
CA SER A 74 7.59 -8.30 -3.00
C SER A 74 7.41 -7.38 -1.81
N ILE A 75 6.27 -7.49 -1.14
CA ILE A 75 6.02 -6.81 0.14
C ILE A 75 6.82 -7.55 1.22
N ASP A 76 7.53 -6.81 2.06
CA ASP A 76 8.14 -7.34 3.28
C ASP A 76 7.05 -7.53 4.35
N ASN A 77 6.70 -8.79 4.60
CA ASN A 77 5.64 -9.15 5.55
C ASN A 77 6.03 -8.97 7.03
N GLY A 78 7.29 -8.68 7.35
CA GLY A 78 7.77 -8.47 8.72
C GLY A 78 7.62 -7.02 9.20
N CYS A 79 7.64 -6.07 8.27
CA CYS A 79 7.62 -4.64 8.59
C CYS A 79 6.41 -3.90 8.01
N SER A 80 5.69 -4.47 7.04
CA SER A 80 4.55 -3.80 6.39
C SER A 80 3.27 -3.88 7.21
N ASP A 81 2.46 -2.82 7.12
CA ASP A 81 1.08 -2.77 7.60
C ASP A 81 0.10 -2.50 6.45
N ASP A 82 -1.16 -2.16 6.75
CA ASP A 82 -2.20 -1.95 5.74
C ASP A 82 -2.08 -0.61 5.00
N LEU A 83 -1.31 0.35 5.51
CA LEU A 83 -1.12 1.69 4.93
C LEU A 83 0.32 1.95 4.49
N HIS A 84 1.30 1.23 5.03
CA HIS A 84 2.71 1.34 4.68
C HIS A 84 3.25 -0.03 4.28
N LEU A 85 3.56 -0.17 2.99
CA LEU A 85 4.16 -1.36 2.42
C LEU A 85 5.64 -1.12 2.17
N TYR A 86 6.48 -1.93 2.81
CA TYR A 86 7.89 -2.01 2.51
C TYR A 86 8.09 -2.97 1.34
N ILE A 87 8.80 -2.52 0.32
CA ILE A 87 9.03 -3.29 -0.90
C ILE A 87 10.49 -3.72 -0.97
N VAL A 88 10.69 -5.02 -1.14
CA VAL A 88 12.01 -5.64 -1.30
C VAL A 88 12.11 -6.34 -2.66
N SER A 89 13.33 -6.48 -3.16
CA SER A 89 13.64 -7.41 -4.24
C SER A 89 13.62 -8.83 -3.68
N GLY A 90 12.62 -9.64 -4.02
CA GLY A 90 12.44 -11.01 -3.58
C GLY A 90 13.56 -11.99 -3.93
N ALA A 91 14.54 -11.60 -4.77
CA ALA A 91 15.73 -12.41 -5.02
C ALA A 91 16.85 -12.19 -3.99
N SER A 92 16.90 -11.03 -3.35
CA SER A 92 18.03 -10.62 -2.51
C SER A 92 17.62 -9.93 -1.21
N GLU A 93 16.32 -9.84 -0.94
CA GLU A 93 15.69 -9.09 0.14
C GLU A 93 16.20 -7.63 0.22
N LYS A 94 16.69 -7.12 -0.91
CA LYS A 94 17.21 -5.74 -1.00
C LYS A 94 16.01 -4.80 -0.88
N PRO A 95 15.99 -3.83 0.05
CA PRO A 95 14.97 -2.79 0.07
C PRO A 95 15.01 -2.04 -1.27
N VAL A 96 13.86 -1.90 -1.93
CA VAL A 96 13.76 -1.17 -3.22
C VAL A 96 12.92 0.08 -3.07
N GLY A 97 11.98 0.11 -2.14
CA GLY A 97 11.15 1.26 -1.90
C GLY A 97 10.02 1.00 -0.92
N ASP A 98 9.14 1.98 -0.84
CA ASP A 98 8.04 2.06 0.10
C ASP A 98 6.79 2.57 -0.63
N MET A 99 5.63 2.12 -0.16
CA MET A 99 4.33 2.63 -0.59
C MET A 99 3.55 3.10 0.64
N PHE A 100 3.08 4.34 0.61
CA PHE A 100 2.25 4.93 1.66
C PHE A 100 0.86 5.23 1.13
N CYS A 101 -0.19 4.65 1.71
CA CYS A 101 -1.56 4.97 1.34
C CYS A 101 -1.90 6.36 1.89
N VAL A 102 -2.21 7.30 1.00
CA VAL A 102 -2.51 8.71 1.35
C VAL A 102 -3.98 9.06 1.22
N SER A 103 -4.81 8.08 0.88
CA SER A 103 -6.26 8.24 0.64
C SER A 103 -7.13 7.61 1.72
N HIS A 104 -6.56 6.79 2.59
CA HIS A 104 -7.30 6.00 3.59
C HIS A 104 -6.59 6.08 4.95
N GLU A 105 -7.39 6.05 6.02
CA GLU A 105 -6.91 5.98 7.40
C GLU A 105 -6.74 4.53 7.90
N SER A 106 -7.29 3.57 7.16
CA SER A 106 -7.04 2.13 7.32
C SER A 106 -7.57 1.40 6.07
N LEU A 107 -6.94 0.29 5.72
CA LEU A 107 -7.45 -0.67 4.74
C LEU A 107 -7.92 -1.98 5.41
N SER A 108 -7.89 -2.09 6.74
CA SER A 108 -8.33 -3.27 7.50
C SER A 108 -8.74 -2.91 8.94
N PRO A 109 -9.97 -2.42 9.18
CA PRO A 109 -11.08 -2.24 8.23
C PRO A 109 -10.94 -0.99 7.36
N ILE A 110 -11.48 -1.03 6.14
CA ILE A 110 -11.40 0.10 5.19
C ILE A 110 -12.05 1.36 5.77
N ARG A 111 -11.28 2.46 5.81
CA ARG A 111 -11.71 3.81 6.21
C ARG A 111 -11.08 4.85 5.29
N GLU A 112 -11.89 5.57 4.53
CA GLU A 112 -11.42 6.63 3.62
C GLU A 112 -11.05 7.90 4.40
N ILE A 113 -9.99 8.60 3.97
CA ILE A 113 -9.73 9.96 4.42
C ILE A 113 -10.75 10.87 3.73
N PRO A 114 -11.52 11.69 4.47
CA PRO A 114 -12.42 12.66 3.86
C PRO A 114 -11.61 13.56 2.92
N ARG A 115 -11.96 13.57 1.63
CA ARG A 115 -11.37 14.56 0.71
C ARG A 115 -11.74 15.96 1.22
N PRO A 116 -10.80 16.90 1.30
CA PRO A 116 -11.13 18.28 1.63
C PRO A 116 -11.99 18.88 0.51
N ALA A 117 -13.31 18.88 0.70
CA ALA A 117 -14.25 19.62 -0.14
C ALA A 117 -15.49 20.18 0.61
N GLU A 118 -15.71 19.91 1.89
CA GLU A 118 -17.01 20.15 2.57
C GLU A 118 -16.92 20.82 3.96
N ALA A 119 -15.90 21.65 4.21
CA ALA A 119 -15.81 22.45 5.44
C ALA A 119 -16.26 23.93 5.27
N ALA A 120 -16.85 24.30 4.13
CA ALA A 120 -17.13 25.70 3.78
C ALA A 120 -18.59 26.04 3.41
N GLU A 121 -19.56 25.12 3.56
CA GLU A 121 -20.98 25.46 3.41
C GLU A 121 -21.81 24.93 4.58
N THR A 122 -21.65 25.54 5.74
CA THR A 122 -22.77 25.68 6.67
C THR A 122 -22.84 27.15 7.08
N GLN A 123 -23.71 27.90 6.39
CA GLN A 123 -24.16 29.24 6.78
C GLN A 123 -24.75 29.20 8.20
N PRO A 124 -24.67 30.30 8.94
CA PRO A 124 -25.72 31.33 8.84
C PRO A 124 -25.26 32.66 8.23
#